data_AF-A0A0S8AEP8-F1
#
_entry.id   AF-A0A0S8AEP8-F1
#
_cell.length_a   1.000
_cell.length_b   1.000
_cell.length_c   1.000
_cell.angle_alpha   90.00
_cell.angle_beta   90.00
_cell.angle_gamma   90.00
#
_symmetry.space_group_name_H-M   'P 1'
#
loop_
_entity.id
_entity.type
_entity.pdbx_description
1 polymer ?
#
loop_
_entity_poly.entity_id
_entity_poly.type
_entity_poly.pdbx_seq_one_letter_code
_entity_poly.pdbx_strand_id
1 'polypeptide(L)'
;MQLPTVRIAAAALALIVPTHAAPALAQEPDCSIPVAQRGEVVDDYHGTPVHDPYRWLEDVDADETRAWIEAENCVTFGYLRGIPAREKLRERLTELWDYPKYGTPFKEGSRYFYYKNDGLQNQYVLYKQESLTGEPEVLFD
;
A
#
# COMPACT_ATOMS: atom_id res chain seq x y z
N MET A 1 -24.67 -84.62 -3.87
CA MET A 1 -24.79 -83.63 -2.78
C MET A 1 -23.55 -82.74 -2.86
N GLN A 2 -23.63 -81.66 -3.63
CA GLN A 2 -22.50 -80.81 -3.98
C GLN A 2 -23.03 -79.38 -4.02
N LEU A 3 -22.66 -78.60 -3.01
CA LEU A 3 -23.12 -77.22 -2.80
C LEU A 3 -22.41 -76.29 -3.80
N PRO A 4 -23.11 -75.32 -4.41
CA PRO A 4 -22.45 -74.26 -5.18
C PRO A 4 -21.90 -73.19 -4.23
N THR A 5 -20.61 -72.87 -4.37
CA THR A 5 -19.92 -71.83 -3.61
C THR A 5 -20.26 -70.46 -4.19
N VAL A 6 -20.93 -69.61 -3.41
CA VAL A 6 -21.24 -68.21 -3.73
C VAL A 6 -19.98 -67.36 -3.50
N ARG A 7 -19.52 -66.63 -4.52
CA ARG A 7 -18.44 -65.64 -4.37
C ARG A 7 -19.04 -64.29 -3.97
N ILE A 8 -18.74 -63.85 -2.75
CA ILE A 8 -19.09 -62.51 -2.25
C ILE A 8 -18.02 -61.53 -2.75
N ALA A 9 -18.43 -60.54 -3.55
CA ALA A 9 -17.58 -59.42 -3.94
C ALA A 9 -17.46 -58.43 -2.77
N ALA A 10 -16.24 -58.19 -2.29
CA ALA A 10 -15.96 -57.17 -1.28
C ALA A 10 -15.93 -55.78 -1.94
N ALA A 11 -16.86 -54.91 -1.56
CA ALA A 11 -16.85 -53.51 -1.93
C ALA A 11 -15.90 -52.74 -1.00
N ALA A 12 -14.77 -52.27 -1.51
CA ALA A 12 -13.85 -51.40 -0.79
C ALA A 12 -14.37 -49.95 -0.84
N LEU A 13 -14.83 -49.45 0.31
CA LEU A 13 -15.25 -48.06 0.49
C LEU A 13 -13.98 -47.21 0.75
N ALA A 14 -13.54 -46.45 -0.26
CA ALA A 14 -12.41 -45.55 -0.13
C ALA A 14 -12.79 -44.29 0.68
N LEU A 15 -12.20 -44.12 1.86
CA LEU A 15 -12.28 -42.89 2.64
C LEU A 15 -11.48 -41.80 1.93
N ILE A 16 -12.15 -40.79 1.39
CA ILE A 16 -11.51 -39.59 0.84
C ILE A 16 -11.17 -38.69 2.03
N VAL A 17 -9.89 -38.65 2.41
CA VAL A 17 -9.37 -37.65 3.36
C VAL A 17 -9.19 -36.35 2.57
N PRO A 18 -9.86 -35.24 2.94
CA PRO A 18 -9.61 -33.97 2.29
C PRO A 18 -8.20 -33.50 2.67
N THR A 19 -7.28 -33.56 1.70
CA THR A 19 -5.98 -32.91 1.79
C THR A 19 -6.20 -31.40 1.85
N HIS A 20 -6.15 -30.83 3.05
CA HIS A 20 -5.93 -29.39 3.21
C HIS A 20 -4.53 -29.09 2.70
N ALA A 21 -4.44 -28.57 1.48
CA ALA A 21 -3.22 -27.93 1.01
C ALA A 21 -3.02 -26.68 1.88
N ALA A 22 -2.04 -26.73 2.78
CA ALA A 22 -1.56 -25.52 3.44
C ALA A 22 -1.12 -24.55 2.34
N PRO A 23 -1.48 -23.25 2.44
CA PRO A 23 -0.99 -22.27 1.48
C PRO A 23 0.54 -22.32 1.53
N ALA A 24 1.17 -22.50 0.38
CA ALA A 24 2.61 -22.33 0.26
C ALA A 24 2.92 -20.92 0.78
N LEU A 25 3.64 -20.83 1.89
CA LEU A 25 4.17 -19.56 2.37
C LEU A 25 5.07 -19.05 1.25
N ALA A 26 4.61 -18.02 0.54
CA ALA A 26 5.43 -17.34 -0.43
C ALA A 26 6.75 -16.98 0.26
N GLN A 27 7.86 -17.41 -0.33
CA GLN A 27 9.17 -17.10 0.20
C GLN A 27 9.31 -15.58 0.15
N GLU A 28 9.32 -14.94 1.32
CA GLU A 28 9.51 -13.49 1.40
C GLU A 28 10.83 -13.16 0.69
N PRO A 29 10.85 -12.13 -0.18
CA PRO A 29 12.08 -11.73 -0.86
C PRO A 29 13.18 -11.50 0.18
N ASP A 30 14.39 -11.95 -0.12
CA ASP A 30 15.57 -11.73 0.73
C ASP A 30 15.94 -10.24 0.70
N CYS A 31 15.26 -9.47 1.54
CA CYS A 31 15.46 -8.04 1.69
C CYS A 31 16.65 -7.80 2.63
N SER A 32 17.87 -7.91 2.10
CA SER A 32 19.07 -7.44 2.79
C SER A 32 19.19 -5.92 2.71
N ILE A 33 19.82 -5.29 3.71
CA ILE A 33 20.07 -3.85 3.71
C ILE A 33 20.98 -3.53 2.51
N PRO A 34 20.54 -2.68 1.55
CA PRO A 34 21.34 -2.41 0.37
C PRO A 34 22.58 -1.61 0.74
N VAL A 35 23.70 -1.96 0.13
CA VAL A 35 24.93 -1.17 0.25
C VAL A 35 24.79 0.06 -0.66
N ALA A 36 24.73 1.25 -0.09
CA ALA A 36 24.84 2.50 -0.84
C ALA A 36 26.29 2.72 -1.27
N GLN A 37 26.54 2.72 -2.58
CA GLN A 37 27.87 3.00 -3.12
C GLN A 37 28.32 4.41 -2.72
N ARG A 38 29.61 4.56 -2.45
CA ARG A 38 30.21 5.84 -2.08
C ARG A 38 31.01 6.36 -3.27
N GLY A 39 30.53 7.45 -3.87
CA GLY A 39 31.25 8.20 -4.87
C GLY A 39 32.33 9.10 -4.27
N GLU A 40 33.05 9.79 -5.16
CA GLU A 40 34.20 10.64 -4.81
C GLU A 40 33.90 12.14 -4.99
N VAL A 41 32.63 12.53 -5.16
CA VAL A 41 32.27 13.93 -5.39
C VAL A 41 32.68 14.80 -4.19
N VAL A 42 33.40 15.88 -4.50
CA VAL A 42 33.82 16.91 -3.54
C VAL A 42 33.55 18.26 -4.16
N ASP A 43 32.79 19.08 -3.45
CA ASP A 43 32.57 20.48 -3.81
C ASP A 43 33.52 21.37 -2.99
N ASP A 44 33.91 22.52 -3.55
CA ASP A 44 34.62 23.58 -2.80
C ASP A 44 33.66 24.72 -2.47
N TYR A 45 33.48 24.98 -1.18
CA TYR A 45 32.72 26.12 -0.69
C TYR A 45 33.66 27.12 -0.02
N HIS A 46 34.04 28.15 -0.78
CA HIS A 46 34.91 29.24 -0.30
C HIS A 46 36.28 28.75 0.21
N GLY A 47 36.90 27.81 -0.49
CA GLY A 47 38.18 27.19 -0.12
C GLY A 47 38.07 26.04 0.89
N THR A 48 36.84 25.64 1.24
CA THR A 48 36.59 24.49 2.12
C THR A 48 36.04 23.31 1.31
N PRO A 49 36.76 22.18 1.20
CA PRO A 49 36.27 21.00 0.52
C PRO A 49 35.19 20.29 1.34
N VAL A 50 34.08 19.93 0.70
CA VAL A 50 32.95 19.19 1.29
C VAL A 50 32.67 17.96 0.43
N HIS A 51 32.81 16.78 1.04
CA HIS A 51 32.56 15.50 0.36
C HIS A 51 31.07 15.19 0.33
N ASP A 52 30.57 14.80 -0.84
CA ASP A 52 29.22 14.29 -1.04
C ASP A 52 29.25 12.90 -1.69
N PRO A 53 29.53 11.85 -0.91
CA PRO A 53 29.71 10.50 -1.46
C PRO A 53 28.41 9.90 -2.03
N TYR A 54 27.25 10.52 -1.81
CA TYR A 54 25.96 9.99 -2.24
C TYR A 54 25.27 10.89 -3.26
N ARG A 55 25.99 11.84 -3.88
CA ARG A 55 25.51 12.71 -4.96
C ARG A 55 24.74 11.97 -6.06
N TRP A 56 25.11 10.72 -6.35
CA TRP A 56 24.44 9.89 -7.35
C TRP A 56 22.96 9.60 -7.04
N LEU A 57 22.56 9.61 -5.75
CA LEU A 57 21.16 9.46 -5.33
C LEU A 57 20.29 10.68 -5.68
N GLU A 58 20.88 11.81 -6.08
CA GLU A 58 20.12 12.98 -6.52
C GLU A 58 19.49 12.78 -7.91
N ASP A 59 20.03 11.87 -8.73
CA ASP A 59 19.41 11.48 -10.00
C ASP A 59 18.41 10.33 -9.76
N VAL A 60 17.15 10.70 -9.55
CA VAL A 60 16.05 9.75 -9.28
C VAL A 60 15.62 8.94 -10.52
N ASP A 61 16.06 9.33 -11.71
CA ASP A 61 15.74 8.64 -12.95
C ASP A 61 16.80 7.60 -13.34
N ALA A 62 17.99 7.68 -12.75
CA ALA A 62 19.04 6.69 -12.92
C ALA A 62 18.63 5.29 -12.43
N ASP A 63 18.99 4.27 -13.20
CA ASP A 63 18.67 2.87 -12.88
C ASP A 63 19.27 2.43 -11.53
N GLU A 64 20.46 2.92 -11.19
CA GLU A 64 21.13 2.61 -9.91
C GLU A 64 20.34 3.16 -8.72
N THR A 65 19.86 4.40 -8.82
CA THR A 65 19.05 5.05 -7.77
C THR A 65 17.72 4.35 -7.59
N ARG A 66 17.04 3.99 -8.69
CA ARG A 66 15.79 3.23 -8.64
C ARG A 66 15.97 1.85 -8.01
N ALA A 67 17.02 1.12 -8.40
CA ALA A 67 17.33 -0.18 -7.82
C ALA A 67 17.62 -0.08 -6.31
N TRP A 68 18.34 0.97 -5.88
CA TRP A 68 18.60 1.22 -4.47
C TRP A 68 17.31 1.54 -3.70
N ILE A 69 16.43 2.38 -4.24
CA ILE A 69 15.10 2.69 -3.65
C ILE A 69 14.25 1.43 -3.51
N GLU A 70 14.22 0.56 -4.53
CA GLU A 70 13.48 -0.70 -4.48
C GLU A 70 13.99 -1.64 -3.38
N ALA A 71 15.32 -1.73 -3.23
CA ALA A 71 15.93 -2.53 -2.18
C ALA A 71 15.63 -1.98 -0.77
N GLU A 72 15.71 -0.66 -0.56
CA GLU A 72 15.33 -0.02 0.70
C GLU A 72 13.85 -0.22 1.04
N ASN A 73 12.97 -0.12 0.03
CA ASN A 73 11.55 -0.40 0.19
C ASN A 73 11.30 -1.88 0.54
N CYS A 74 12.04 -2.82 -0.05
CA CYS A 74 11.97 -4.24 0.30
C CYS A 74 12.21 -4.43 1.79
N VAL A 75 13.33 -3.90 2.31
CA VAL A 75 13.70 -4.01 3.74
C VAL A 75 12.63 -3.40 4.62
N THR A 76 12.23 -2.16 4.31
CA THR A 76 11.27 -1.41 5.10
C THR A 76 9.91 -2.11 5.14
N PHE A 77 9.33 -2.44 3.98
CA PHE A 77 8.03 -3.09 3.95
C PHE A 77 8.07 -4.53 4.41
N GLY A 78 9.19 -5.25 4.24
CA GLY A 78 9.41 -6.57 4.84
C GLY A 78 9.32 -6.51 6.36
N TYR A 79 10.02 -5.56 6.99
CA TYR A 79 9.93 -5.33 8.43
C TYR A 79 8.52 -4.93 8.87
N LEU A 80 7.90 -3.93 8.20
CA LEU A 80 6.59 -3.42 8.58
C LEU A 80 5.48 -4.46 8.42
N ARG A 81 5.54 -5.33 7.41
CA ARG A 81 4.59 -6.45 7.23
C ARG A 81 4.63 -7.43 8.40
N GLY A 82 5.79 -7.61 9.03
CA GLY A 82 5.96 -8.48 10.19
C GLY A 82 5.29 -7.99 11.47
N ILE A 83 4.80 -6.74 11.53
CA ILE A 83 4.18 -6.16 12.74
C ILE A 83 2.73 -6.67 12.87
N PRO A 84 2.39 -7.51 13.87
CA PRO A 84 1.08 -8.15 13.95
C PRO A 84 -0.10 -7.17 14.10
N ALA A 85 0.15 -6.00 14.71
CA ALA A 85 -0.87 -4.98 14.93
C ALA A 85 -1.14 -4.08 13.71
N ARG A 86 -0.34 -4.16 12.64
CA ARG A 86 -0.38 -3.21 11.52
C ARG A 86 -1.74 -3.12 10.86
N GLU A 87 -2.35 -4.26 10.51
CA GLU A 87 -3.65 -4.28 9.84
C GLU A 87 -4.77 -3.76 10.75
N LYS A 88 -4.78 -4.17 12.02
CA LYS A 88 -5.76 -3.68 13.00
C LYS A 88 -5.66 -2.16 13.20
N LEU A 89 -4.44 -1.61 13.22
CA LEU A 89 -4.23 -0.16 13.31
C LEU A 89 -4.71 0.55 12.04
N ARG A 90 -4.39 0.01 10.86
CA ARG A 90 -4.85 0.54 9.56
C ARG A 90 -6.38 0.58 9.50
N GLU A 91 -7.04 -0.51 9.87
CA GLU A 91 -8.51 -0.61 9.93
C GLU A 91 -9.07 0.42 10.91
N ARG A 92 -8.54 0.49 12.12
CA ARG A 92 -9.04 1.42 13.13
C ARG A 92 -8.88 2.89 12.72
N LEU A 93 -7.74 3.23 12.12
CA LEU A 93 -7.51 4.58 11.58
C LEU A 93 -8.47 4.88 10.43
N THR A 94 -8.71 3.91 9.54
CA THR A 94 -9.66 4.06 8.42
C THR A 94 -11.06 4.33 8.94
N GLU A 95 -11.56 3.55 9.90
CA GLU A 95 -12.87 3.75 10.53
C GLU A 95 -13.01 5.14 11.17
N LEU A 96 -11.97 5.59 11.88
CA LEU A 96 -11.98 6.89 12.54
C LEU A 96 -11.89 8.05 11.55
N TRP A 97 -11.29 7.82 10.38
CA TRP A 97 -11.14 8.82 9.34
C TRP A 97 -12.35 8.90 8.41
N ASP A 98 -13.16 7.85 8.33
CA ASP A 98 -14.32 7.76 7.43
C ASP A 98 -15.54 8.53 7.96
N TYR A 99 -15.47 9.86 7.86
CA TYR A 99 -16.59 10.75 8.14
C TYR A 99 -16.59 11.94 7.18
N PRO A 100 -17.76 12.55 6.89
CA PRO A 100 -17.84 13.72 6.03
C PRO A 100 -17.10 14.93 6.62
N LYS A 101 -16.22 15.53 5.82
CA LYS A 101 -15.42 16.70 6.19
C LYS A 101 -15.78 17.87 5.28
N TYR A 102 -15.98 19.04 5.87
CA TYR A 102 -16.31 20.27 5.14
C TYR A 102 -15.29 21.35 5.49
N GLY A 103 -14.78 22.03 4.47
CA GLY A 103 -14.07 23.30 4.62
C GLY A 103 -15.04 24.44 4.88
N THR A 104 -14.52 25.56 5.39
CA THR A 104 -15.30 26.78 5.57
C THR A 104 -15.74 27.34 4.22
N PRO A 105 -17.05 27.57 3.98
CA PRO A 105 -17.50 28.18 2.74
C PRO A 105 -16.95 29.60 2.56
N PHE A 106 -16.55 29.92 1.33
CA PHE A 106 -16.12 31.25 0.92
C PHE A 106 -16.95 31.73 -0.27
N LYS A 107 -17.06 33.05 -0.45
CA LYS A 107 -17.92 33.65 -1.48
C LYS A 107 -17.09 34.32 -2.56
N GLU A 108 -17.38 34.01 -3.81
CA GLU A 108 -16.84 34.71 -4.97
C GLU A 108 -17.98 35.08 -5.93
N GLY A 109 -18.11 36.38 -6.21
CA GLY A 109 -19.25 36.91 -6.97
C GLY A 109 -20.61 36.60 -6.30
N SER A 110 -21.52 35.99 -7.06
CA SER A 110 -22.85 35.59 -6.57
C SER A 110 -22.89 34.20 -5.94
N ARG A 111 -21.78 33.45 -5.93
CA ARG A 111 -21.73 32.03 -5.54
C ARG A 111 -20.89 31.79 -4.30
N TYR A 112 -21.19 30.68 -3.64
CA TYR A 112 -20.38 30.15 -2.55
C TYR A 112 -19.64 28.90 -3.01
N PHE A 113 -18.46 28.70 -2.45
CA PHE A 113 -17.57 27.59 -2.74
C PHE A 113 -17.12 26.96 -1.44
N TYR A 114 -16.92 25.65 -1.43
CA TYR A 114 -16.36 24.95 -0.28
C TYR A 114 -15.74 23.63 -0.70
N TYR A 115 -14.79 23.16 0.09
CA TYR A 115 -14.20 21.84 -0.06
C TYR A 115 -14.97 20.81 0.74
N LYS A 116 -15.19 19.63 0.19
CA LYS A 116 -15.84 18.51 0.88
C LYS A 116 -15.11 17.20 0.59
N ASN A 117 -14.99 16.36 1.60
CA ASN A 117 -14.52 14.98 1.46
C ASN A 117 -15.55 14.08 2.13
N ASP A 118 -16.08 13.09 1.41
CA ASP A 118 -17.13 12.20 1.91
C ASP A 118 -16.64 11.18 2.95
N GLY A 119 -15.32 11.08 3.17
CA GLY A 119 -14.73 10.22 4.17
C GLY A 119 -13.28 9.89 3.83
N LEU A 120 -13.12 9.04 2.83
CA LEU A 120 -11.86 8.42 2.46
C LEU A 120 -11.37 8.82 1.06
N GLN A 121 -11.91 9.89 0.47
CA GLN A 121 -11.40 10.38 -0.81
C GLN A 121 -9.95 10.84 -0.64
N ASN A 122 -9.10 10.55 -1.64
CA ASN A 122 -7.68 10.91 -1.59
C ASN A 122 -7.47 12.43 -1.46
N GLN A 123 -8.35 13.23 -2.07
CA GLN A 123 -8.33 14.68 -2.03
C GLN A 123 -9.74 15.22 -1.76
N TYR A 124 -9.83 16.47 -1.31
CA TYR A 124 -11.12 17.14 -1.18
C TYR A 124 -11.64 17.60 -2.54
N VAL A 125 -12.94 17.45 -2.75
CA VAL A 125 -13.65 17.94 -3.94
C VAL A 125 -14.11 19.37 -3.69
N LEU A 126 -13.96 20.24 -4.69
CA LEU A 126 -14.45 21.61 -4.65
C LEU A 126 -15.87 21.67 -5.17
N TYR A 127 -16.79 22.16 -4.33
CA TYR A 127 -18.18 22.39 -4.66
C TYR A 127 -18.47 23.88 -4.83
N LYS A 128 -19.51 24.19 -5.61
CA LYS A 128 -20.12 25.51 -5.73
C LYS A 128 -21.62 25.42 -5.40
N GLN A 129 -22.20 26.51 -4.92
CA GLN A 129 -23.63 26.64 -4.66
C GLN A 129 -24.08 28.10 -4.83
N GLU A 130 -25.31 28.31 -5.31
CA GLU A 130 -25.87 29.67 -5.55
C GLU A 130 -26.24 30.40 -4.25
N SER A 131 -26.42 29.68 -3.13
CA SER A 131 -26.64 30.25 -1.79
C SER A 131 -26.10 29.29 -0.71
N LEU A 132 -25.96 29.76 0.54
CA LEU A 132 -25.45 28.92 1.65
C LEU A 132 -26.31 27.69 1.97
N THR A 133 -27.56 27.67 1.51
CA THR A 133 -28.51 26.55 1.70
C THR A 133 -29.00 26.01 0.36
N GLY A 134 -28.34 26.36 -0.75
CA GLY A 134 -28.67 25.89 -2.08
C GLY A 134 -28.17 24.48 -2.32
N GLU A 135 -28.66 23.84 -3.38
CA GLU A 135 -28.12 22.54 -3.81
C GLU A 135 -26.67 22.72 -4.27
N PRO A 136 -25.72 21.93 -3.72
CA PRO A 136 -24.33 22.02 -4.10
C PRO A 136 -24.04 21.23 -5.39
N GLU A 137 -23.19 21.79 -6.25
CA GLU A 137 -22.70 21.16 -7.46
C GLU A 137 -21.18 20.98 -7.38
N VAL A 138 -20.67 19.84 -7.85
CA VAL A 138 -19.22 19.66 -8.03
C VAL A 138 -18.72 20.67 -9.08
N LEU A 139 -17.66 21.39 -8.73
CA LEU A 139 -16.95 22.26 -9.65
C LEU A 139 -15.66 21.62 -10.15
N PHE A 140 -14.91 20.98 -9.24
CA PHE A 140 -13.63 20.34 -9.54
C PHE A 140 -13.37 19.17 -8.57
N ASP A 141 -13.00 18.02 -9.13
CA ASP A 141 -12.63 16.78 -8.44
C ASP A 141 -11.26 16.32 -9.00
#